data_AF-A0A8D8KI64-F1
#
_entry.id   AF-A0A8D8KI64-F1
#
_cell.length_a   1.000
_cell.length_b   1.000
_cell.length_c   1.000
_cell.angle_alpha   90.00
_cell.angle_beta   90.00
_cell.angle_gamma   90.00
#
_symmetry.space_group_name_H-M   'P 1'
#
loop_
_entity.id
_entity.type
_entity.pdbx_description
1 polymer ?
#
loop_
_entity_poly.entity_id
_entity_poly.type
_entity_poly.pdbx_seq_one_letter_code
_entity_poly.pdbx_strand_id
1 'polypeptide(L)'
;WPDRMEKRFRDIYSLHRDLEEVDGCVLFQDRVIVPEVMREQILKLLHKNHSGINKIKQLARRTVYWYGMNGDIEDFVKSCKVCHETTAVTRKAPYSNWIPTTKPFSRIHA
;
A
#
# COMPACT_ATOMS: atom_id res chain seq x y z
N TRP A 1 -26.96 -21.47 10.96
CA TRP A 1 -26.21 -20.26 10.54
C TRP A 1 -25.98 -19.40 11.78
N PRO A 2 -24.83 -18.71 11.98
CA PRO A 2 -24.55 -18.04 13.25
C PRO A 2 -25.42 -16.78 13.44
N ASP A 3 -25.99 -16.61 14.63
CA ASP A 3 -26.88 -15.49 14.97
C ASP A 3 -26.15 -14.15 15.11
N ARG A 4 -24.82 -14.16 15.24
CA ARG A 4 -24.00 -12.96 15.44
C ARG A 4 -22.73 -13.02 14.61
N MET A 5 -22.66 -12.21 13.56
CA MET A 5 -21.47 -12.07 12.71
C MET A 5 -20.64 -10.86 13.14
N GLU A 6 -19.35 -11.09 13.42
CA GLU A 6 -18.42 -10.00 13.72
C GLU A 6 -18.26 -9.08 12.51
N LYS A 7 -18.06 -7.77 12.77
CA LYS A 7 -17.94 -6.75 11.71
C LYS A 7 -16.91 -7.12 10.64
N ARG A 8 -15.76 -7.69 11.02
CA ARG A 8 -14.69 -8.09 10.08
C ARG A 8 -15.11 -9.15 9.06
N PHE A 9 -16.12 -9.95 9.38
CA PHE A 9 -16.69 -10.95 8.46
C PHE A 9 -17.88 -10.42 7.69
N ARG A 10 -18.47 -9.30 8.11
CA ARG A 10 -19.63 -8.68 7.44
C ARG A 10 -19.28 -8.21 6.02
N ASP A 11 -18.07 -7.71 5.83
CA ASP A 11 -17.58 -7.25 4.53
C ASP A 11 -17.15 -8.40 3.62
N ILE A 12 -16.72 -9.53 4.19
CA ILE A 12 -16.47 -10.76 3.41
C ILE A 12 -17.82 -11.40 3.06
N TYR A 13 -18.78 -11.35 3.98
CA TYR A 13 -20.12 -11.88 3.77
C TYR A 13 -20.92 -11.09 2.73
N SER A 14 -20.77 -9.76 2.64
CA SER A 14 -21.40 -9.00 1.54
C SER A 14 -20.89 -9.46 0.16
N LEU A 15 -19.67 -10.00 0.12
CA LEU A 15 -19.02 -10.55 -1.06
C LEU A 15 -19.26 -12.05 -1.26
N HIS A 16 -20.03 -12.72 -0.38
CA HIS A 16 -20.14 -14.18 -0.35
C HIS A 16 -20.61 -14.83 -1.65
N ARG A 17 -21.35 -14.09 -2.50
CA ARG A 17 -21.84 -14.58 -3.79
C ARG A 17 -20.73 -14.69 -4.85
N ASP A 18 -19.63 -14.00 -4.63
CA ASP A 18 -18.46 -13.95 -5.53
C ASP A 18 -17.26 -14.69 -4.91
N LEU A 19 -17.51 -15.58 -3.95
CA LEU A 19 -16.49 -16.40 -3.31
C LEU A 19 -16.41 -17.77 -3.98
N GLU A 20 -15.17 -18.20 -4.23
CA GLU A 20 -14.88 -19.50 -4.84
C GLU A 20 -13.91 -20.27 -3.95
N GLU A 21 -14.10 -21.58 -3.84
CA GLU A 21 -13.12 -22.47 -3.20
C GLU A 21 -12.24 -23.10 -4.28
N VAL A 22 -10.92 -22.91 -4.17
CA VAL A 22 -9.92 -23.50 -5.06
C VAL A 22 -8.81 -24.08 -4.21
N ASP A 23 -8.53 -25.38 -4.34
CA ASP A 23 -7.48 -26.08 -3.60
C ASP A 23 -7.50 -25.84 -2.07
N GLY A 24 -8.70 -25.82 -1.49
CA GLY A 24 -8.92 -25.56 -0.05
C GLY A 24 -8.70 -24.10 0.38
N CYS A 25 -8.51 -23.18 -0.58
CA CYS A 25 -8.41 -21.75 -0.35
C CYS A 25 -9.70 -21.04 -0.80
N VAL A 26 -10.11 -20.02 -0.05
CA VAL A 26 -11.23 -19.16 -0.45
C VAL A 26 -10.69 -17.98 -1.25
N LEU A 27 -11.20 -17.79 -2.46
CA LEU A 27 -10.84 -16.71 -3.38
C LEU A 27 -11.98 -15.70 -3.51
N PHE A 28 -11.62 -14.45 -3.75
CA PHE A 28 -12.51 -13.35 -4.12
C PHE A 28 -11.94 -12.59 -5.33
N GLN A 29 -12.58 -12.73 -6.50
CA GLN A 29 -12.10 -12.16 -7.76
C GLN A 29 -10.64 -12.54 -8.05
N ASP A 30 -10.33 -13.83 -8.10
CA ASP A 30 -8.98 -14.39 -8.32
C ASP A 30 -7.94 -14.07 -7.24
N ARG A 31 -8.36 -13.57 -6.07
CA ARG A 31 -7.46 -13.22 -4.96
C ARG A 31 -7.72 -14.09 -3.75
N VAL A 32 -6.64 -14.60 -3.16
CA VAL A 32 -6.75 -15.43 -1.96
C VAL A 32 -7.15 -14.58 -0.75
N ILE A 33 -8.20 -14.99 -0.05
CA ILE A 33 -8.58 -14.39 1.22
C ILE A 33 -7.60 -14.85 2.29
N VAL A 34 -6.92 -13.89 2.93
CA VAL A 34 -5.86 -14.17 3.90
C VAL A 34 -6.41 -14.15 5.33
N PRO A 35 -6.31 -15.27 6.09
CA PRO A 35 -6.64 -15.31 7.50
C PRO A 35 -5.73 -14.38 8.32
N GLU A 36 -6.25 -13.87 9.44
CA GLU A 36 -5.53 -12.90 10.29
C GLU A 36 -4.15 -13.39 10.74
N VAL A 37 -4.05 -14.67 11.11
CA VAL A 37 -2.81 -15.32 11.54
C VAL A 37 -1.72 -15.35 10.47
N MET A 38 -2.08 -15.22 9.19
CA MET A 38 -1.14 -15.23 8.05
C MET A 38 -0.81 -13.84 7.52
N ARG A 39 -1.56 -12.79 7.92
CA ARG A 39 -1.39 -11.44 7.38
C ARG A 39 0.03 -10.92 7.57
N GLU A 40 0.62 -11.13 8.74
CA GLU A 40 1.99 -10.69 9.03
C GLU A 40 3.02 -11.36 8.09
N GLN A 41 2.85 -12.65 7.80
CA GLN A 41 3.73 -13.37 6.88
C GLN A 41 3.58 -12.87 5.45
N ILE A 42 2.34 -12.63 5.00
CA ILE A 42 2.06 -12.06 3.68
C ILE A 42 2.63 -10.63 3.57
N LEU A 43 2.49 -9.80 4.60
CA LEU A 43 3.08 -8.45 4.62
C LEU A 43 4.61 -8.50 4.47
N LYS A 44 5.28 -9.42 5.18
CA LYS A 44 6.72 -9.65 5.03
C LYS A 44 7.10 -10.06 3.61
N LEU A 45 6.32 -10.95 2.99
CA LEU A 45 6.55 -11.40 1.60
C LEU A 45 6.37 -10.26 0.60
N LEU A 46 5.28 -9.50 0.71
CA LEU A 46 4.99 -8.36 -0.16
C LEU A 46 6.06 -7.26 -0.03
N HIS A 47 6.62 -7.10 1.18
CA HIS A 47 7.62 -6.09 1.49
C HIS A 47 9.08 -6.52 1.24
N LYS A 48 9.34 -7.79 0.92
CA LYS A 48 10.70 -8.39 0.86
C LYS A 48 11.76 -7.54 0.13
N ASN A 49 11.37 -6.86 -0.96
CA ASN A 49 12.27 -6.06 -1.79
C ASN A 49 12.26 -4.56 -1.43
N HIS A 50 11.73 -4.17 -0.27
CA HIS A 50 11.57 -2.78 0.17
C HIS A 50 10.96 -1.86 -0.89
N SER A 51 10.03 -2.42 -1.68
CA SER A 51 9.38 -1.68 -2.76
C SER A 51 8.51 -0.57 -2.18
N GLY A 52 8.43 0.56 -2.89
CA GLY A 52 7.61 1.68 -2.45
C GLY A 52 6.17 1.26 -2.19
N ILE A 53 5.52 1.93 -1.23
CA ILE A 53 4.20 1.55 -0.72
C ILE A 53 3.14 1.33 -1.81
N ASN A 54 3.16 2.16 -2.87
CA ASN A 54 2.22 2.03 -3.98
C ASN A 54 2.44 0.74 -4.77
N LYS A 55 3.68 0.28 -4.94
CA LYS A 55 4.00 -0.99 -5.60
C LYS A 55 3.52 -2.18 -4.76
N ILE A 56 3.74 -2.12 -3.44
CA ILE A 56 3.27 -3.15 -2.50
C ILE A 56 1.73 -3.26 -2.54
N LYS A 57 1.02 -2.12 -2.48
CA LYS A 57 -0.44 -2.09 -2.59
C LYS A 57 -0.95 -2.63 -3.93
N GLN A 58 -0.28 -2.30 -5.04
CA GLN A 58 -0.63 -2.81 -6.36
C GLN A 58 -0.44 -4.33 -6.44
N LEU A 59 0.66 -4.86 -5.91
CA LEU A 59 0.91 -6.29 -5.86
C LEU A 59 -0.15 -7.01 -5.01
N ALA A 60 -0.39 -6.51 -3.80
CA ALA A 60 -1.38 -7.09 -2.88
C ALA A 60 -2.78 -7.17 -3.51
N ARG A 61 -3.24 -6.08 -4.15
CA ARG A 61 -4.55 -6.01 -4.82
C ARG A 61 -4.74 -7.00 -5.97
N ARG A 62 -3.65 -7.56 -6.51
CA ARG A 62 -3.69 -8.56 -7.59
C ARG A 62 -3.68 -9.99 -7.07
N THR A 63 -3.19 -10.24 -5.85
CA THR A 63 -2.92 -11.61 -5.38
C THR A 63 -3.72 -11.99 -4.14
N VAL A 64 -4.01 -11.04 -3.24
CA VAL A 64 -4.55 -11.32 -1.91
C VAL A 64 -5.61 -10.30 -1.49
N TYR A 65 -6.45 -10.69 -0.55
CA TYR A 65 -7.51 -9.83 -0.01
C TYR A 65 -7.74 -10.06 1.48
N TRP A 66 -7.91 -8.97 2.22
CA TRP A 66 -8.56 -8.94 3.53
C TRP A 66 -9.04 -7.52 3.83
N TYR A 67 -10.00 -7.39 4.76
CA TYR A 67 -10.48 -6.09 5.20
C TYR A 67 -9.38 -5.29 5.89
N GLY A 68 -9.21 -4.02 5.50
CA GLY A 68 -8.19 -3.13 6.08
C GLY A 68 -6.78 -3.31 5.50
N MET A 69 -6.58 -4.18 4.50
CA MET A 69 -5.26 -4.48 3.92
C MET A 69 -4.40 -3.26 3.56
N ASN A 70 -4.99 -2.20 3.02
CA ASN A 70 -4.22 -1.00 2.68
C ASN A 70 -3.63 -0.30 3.92
N GLY A 71 -4.36 -0.29 5.05
CA GLY A 71 -3.89 0.26 6.32
C GLY A 71 -2.79 -0.59 6.92
N ASP A 72 -2.98 -1.92 6.96
CA ASP A 72 -1.96 -2.86 7.43
C ASP A 72 -0.65 -2.72 6.63
N ILE A 73 -0.74 -2.57 5.29
CA ILE A 73 0.42 -2.32 4.43
C ILE A 73 1.10 -0.98 4.78
N GLU A 74 0.33 0.08 5.02
CA GLU A 74 0.88 1.38 5.41
C GLU A 74 1.67 1.30 6.70
N ASP A 75 1.08 0.69 7.72
CA ASP A 75 1.69 0.61 9.05
C ASP A 75 2.93 -0.31 9.04
N PHE A 76 2.87 -1.40 8.28
CA PHE A 76 4.02 -2.28 8.06
C PHE A 76 5.17 -1.56 7.35
N VAL A 77 4.90 -0.80 6.28
CA VAL A 77 5.95 -0.07 5.55
C VAL A 77 6.51 1.08 6.39
N LYS A 78 5.67 1.79 7.15
CA LYS A 78 6.10 2.88 8.05
C LYS A 78 7.02 2.40 9.17
N SER A 79 6.81 1.19 9.67
CA SER A 79 7.67 0.59 10.70
C SER A 79 9.00 0.04 10.16
N CYS A 80 9.17 -0.03 8.82
CA CYS A 80 10.40 -0.53 8.22
C CYS A 80 11.52 0.53 8.22
N LYS A 81 12.61 0.22 8.93
CA LYS A 81 13.81 1.06 9.02
C LYS A 81 14.44 1.35 7.64
N VAL A 82 14.57 0.33 6.79
CA VAL A 82 15.19 0.48 5.45
C VAL A 82 14.36 1.41 4.56
N CYS A 83 13.04 1.26 4.56
CA CYS A 83 12.16 2.15 3.80
C CYS A 83 12.19 3.58 4.36
N HIS A 84 12.31 3.74 5.67
CA HIS A 84 12.44 5.06 6.28
C HIS A 84 13.74 5.76 5.87
N GLU A 85 14.88 5.05 5.89
CA GLU A 85 16.19 5.60 5.52
C GLU A 85 16.34 5.90 4.02
N THR A 86 15.70 5.10 3.18
CA THR A 86 15.75 5.26 1.70
C THR A 86 14.73 6.25 1.17
N THR A 87 13.77 6.70 2.00
CA THR A 87 12.80 7.72 1.57
C THR A 87 13.54 9.01 1.28
N ALA A 88 13.44 9.47 0.02
CA ALA A 88 14.10 10.69 -0.41
C ALA A 88 13.66 11.87 0.46
N VAL A 89 14.59 12.39 1.26
CA VAL A 89 14.39 13.66 1.95
C VAL A 89 14.42 14.74 0.87
N THR A 90 13.24 15.20 0.46
CA THR A 90 13.15 16.43 -0.33
C THR A 90 13.58 17.58 0.55
N ARG A 91 14.88 17.90 0.54
CA ARG A 91 15.33 19.19 1.05
C ARG A 91 14.63 20.23 0.20
N LYS A 92 13.72 21.01 0.80
CA LYS A 92 13.20 22.21 0.13
C LYS A 92 14.42 23.00 -0.31
N ALA A 93 14.59 23.15 -1.62
CA ALA A 93 15.67 23.97 -2.15
C ALA A 93 15.57 25.32 -1.43
N PRO A 94 16.70 25.89 -0.94
CA PRO A 94 16.65 27.20 -0.32
C PRO A 94 15.97 28.16 -1.29
N TYR A 95 15.05 28.97 -0.77
CA TYR A 95 14.40 30.00 -1.56
C TYR A 95 15.49 30.88 -2.17
N SER A 96 15.68 30.78 -3.48
CA SER A 96 16.54 31.68 -4.21
C SER A 96 15.85 33.04 -4.20
N ASN A 97 16.39 34.00 -3.44
CA ASN A 97 16.02 35.40 -3.57
C ASN A 97 16.53 35.89 -4.92
N TRP A 98 15.70 35.74 -5.94
CA TRP A 98 16.02 36.17 -7.29
C TRP A 98 16.14 37.69 -7.32
N ILE A 99 17.29 38.18 -7.78
CA ILE A 99 17.49 39.61 -8.04
C ILE A 99 16.60 39.99 -9.25
N PRO A 100 15.74 41.02 -9.14
CA PRO A 100 14.93 41.50 -10.26
C PRO A 100 15.81 41.97 -11.41
N THR A 101 15.46 41.59 -12.64
CA THR A 101 16.14 42.09 -13.84
C THR A 101 15.83 43.57 -14.05
N THR A 102 16.87 44.41 -14.10
CA THR A 102 16.73 45.85 -14.26
C THR A 102 16.69 46.30 -15.72
N LYS A 103 17.01 45.41 -16.68
CA LYS A 103 17.12 45.72 -18.12
C LYS A 103 16.65 44.53 -19.00
N PRO A 104 16.15 44.78 -20.22
CA PRO A 104 15.81 43.72 -21.17
C PRO A 104 17.02 42.82 -21.48
N PHE A 105 16.78 41.50 -21.65
CA PHE A 105 17.80 40.48 -21.97
C PHE A 105 18.93 40.29 -20.93
N SER A 106 18.82 40.85 -19.73
CA SER A 106 19.88 40.71 -18.71
C SER A 106 20.03 39.31 -18.12
N ARG A 107 19.09 38.40 -18.41
CA ARG A 107 19.18 36.97 -18.06
C ARG A 107 18.48 36.15 -19.13
N ILE A 108 19.20 35.18 -19.68
CA ILE A 108 18.69 34.21 -20.66
C ILE A 108 18.93 32.83 -20.04
N HIS A 109 17.90 32.02 -19.97
CA HIS A 109 18.01 30.61 -19.57
C HIS A 109 18.07 29.78 -20.85
N ALA A 110 19.06 28.89 -20.93
CA ALA A 110 19.21 27.93 -22.02
C ALA A 110 18.34 26.69 -21.75
#